data_AF-A0A6C1T612-F1
#
_entry.id   AF-A0A6C1T612-F1
#
_cell.length_a   1.000
_cell.length_b   1.000
_cell.length_c   1.000
_cell.angle_alpha   90.00
_cell.angle_beta   90.00
_cell.angle_gamma   90.00
#
_symmetry.space_group_name_H-M   'P 1'
#
loop_
_entity.id
_entity.type
_entity.pdbx_description
1 polymer ?
#
loop_
_entity_poly.entity_id
_entity_poly.type
_entity_poly.pdbx_seq_one_letter_code
_entity_poly.pdbx_strand_id
1 'polypeptide(L)' 'MAPLWVFGYGSLLWDPGFAWSTRHKARLHGFRRSFCMRSIHHRGTEAEPGLVLALDAHEG' A
#
# COMPACT_ATOMS: atom_id res chain seq x y z
N MET A 1 -21.91 1.68 15.46
CA MET A 1 -21.02 1.18 14.39
C MET A 1 -19.58 1.32 14.85
N ALA A 2 -18.73 0.34 14.57
CA ALA A 2 -17.30 0.42 14.88
C ALA A 2 -16.55 1.27 13.83
N PRO A 3 -15.47 1.97 14.20
CA PRO A 3 -14.66 2.73 13.26
C PRO A 3 -13.95 1.81 12.25
N LEU A 4 -13.86 2.25 10.99
CA LEU A 4 -13.09 1.58 9.94
C LEU A 4 -11.64 2.05 9.96
N TRP A 5 -10.71 1.09 10.03
CA TRP A 5 -9.27 1.36 9.93
C TRP A 5 -8.74 0.90 8.58
N VAL A 6 -7.91 1.73 7.95
CA VAL A 6 -7.19 1.41 6.71
C VAL A 6 -5.70 1.37 7.00
N PHE A 7 -5.05 0.25 6.65
CA PHE A 7 -3.59 0.12 6.80
C PHE A 7 -2.87 0.66 5.55
N GLY A 8 -2.25 1.84 5.66
CA GLY A 8 -1.45 2.43 4.59
C GLY A 8 -0.04 1.84 4.54
N TYR A 9 0.34 1.24 3.41
CA TYR A 9 1.68 0.67 3.19
C TYR A 9 2.45 1.29 2.00
N GLY A 10 1.76 2.00 1.12
CA GLY A 10 2.30 2.65 -0.08
C GLY A 10 2.01 4.15 -0.14
N SER A 11 1.48 4.63 -1.27
CA SER A 11 1.15 6.06 -1.49
C SER A 11 0.24 6.65 -0.43
N LEU A 12 -0.67 5.85 0.13
CA LEU A 12 -1.59 6.26 1.21
C LEU A 12 -0.88 6.85 2.45
N LEU A 13 0.41 6.57 2.65
CA LEU A 13 1.19 7.19 3.73
C LEU A 13 1.36 8.71 3.53
N TRP A 14 1.33 9.18 2.28
CA TRP A 14 1.64 10.55 1.87
C TRP A 14 0.44 11.24 1.20
N ASP A 15 -0.31 10.51 0.38
CA ASP A 15 -1.49 10.98 -0.35
C ASP A 15 -2.64 9.96 -0.22
N PRO A 16 -3.48 10.08 0.82
CA PRO A 16 -4.54 9.11 1.10
C PRO A 16 -5.70 9.14 0.10
N GLY A 17 -5.98 10.28 -0.53
CA GLY A 17 -7.16 10.47 -1.40
C GLY A 17 -8.52 10.45 -0.67
N PHE A 18 -8.55 10.42 0.66
CA PHE A 18 -9.77 10.51 1.47
C PHE A 18 -9.51 11.21 2.82
N ALA A 19 -10.58 11.75 3.43
CA ALA A 19 -10.51 12.36 4.74
C ALA A 19 -10.38 11.30 5.84
N TRP A 20 -9.47 11.52 6.79
CA TRP A 20 -9.25 10.66 7.96
C TRP A 20 -9.26 11.49 9.24
N SER A 21 -9.74 10.90 10.33
CA SER A 21 -9.84 11.57 11.64
C SER A 21 -8.59 11.40 12.50
N THR A 22 -7.97 10.22 12.44
CA THR A 22 -6.74 9.91 13.17
C THR A 22 -5.79 9.01 12.35
N ARG A 23 -4.49 9.07 12.66
CA ARG A 23 -3.43 8.24 12.09
C ARG A 23 -2.53 7.72 13.21
N HIS A 24 -2.27 6.42 13.18
CA HIS A 24 -1.34 5.77 14.11
C HIS A 24 -0.27 4.99 13.36
N LYS A 25 0.95 4.97 13.89
CA LYS A 25 1.99 4.05 13.42
C LYS A 25 1.54 2.63 13.76
N ALA A 26 1.55 1.74 12.77
CA ALA A 26 1.15 0.35 12.93
C ALA A 26 2.09 -0.56 12.15
N ARG A 27 2.11 -1.84 12.54
CA ARG A 27 2.82 -2.90 11.82
C ARG A 27 1.81 -4.00 11.50
N LEU A 28 1.72 -4.35 10.22
CA LEU A 28 0.95 -5.50 9.77
C LEU A 28 1.87 -6.73 9.80
N HIS A 29 1.45 -7.77 10.52
CA HIS A 29 2.17 -9.03 10.65
C HIS A 29 1.75 -10.02 9.56
N GLY A 30 2.62 -10.97 9.20
CA GLY A 30 2.35 -11.96 8.14
C GLY A 30 2.54 -11.43 6.72
N PHE A 31 2.99 -10.17 6.58
CA PHE A 31 3.23 -9.53 5.30
C PHE A 31 4.56 -8.80 5.29
N ARG A 32 5.21 -8.79 4.13
CA ARG A 32 6.39 -7.99 3.85
C ARG A 32 6.05 -6.96 2.78
N ARG A 33 6.48 -5.73 3.00
CA ARG A 33 6.40 -4.69 1.97
C ARG A 33 7.53 -4.91 0.96
N SER A 34 7.19 -5.27 -0.27
CA SER A 34 8.15 -5.57 -1.34
C SER A 34 7.68 -4.98 -2.67
N PHE A 35 8.63 -4.80 -3.61
CA PHE A 35 8.34 -4.39 -4.97
C PHE A 35 7.88 -5.62 -5.78
N CYS A 36 6.62 -6.00 -5.61
CA CYS A 36 6.07 -7.24 -6.18
C CYS A 36 4.84 -7.02 -7.08
N MET A 37 4.39 -5.79 -7.28
CA MET A 37 3.24 -5.49 -8.13
C MET A 37 3.64 -4.66 -9.36
N ARG A 38 3.15 -5.06 -10.53
CA ARG A 38 3.31 -4.28 -11.77
C ARG A 38 2.31 -3.13 -11.83
N SER A 39 2.73 -1.98 -12.34
CA SER A 39 1.88 -0.80 -12.52
C SER A 39 2.03 -0.24 -13.93
N ILE A 40 0.91 -0.14 -14.64
CA ILE A 40 0.85 0.38 -16.01
C ILE A 40 0.15 1.74 -16.11
N HIS A 41 -0.48 2.22 -15.04
CA HIS A 41 -1.25 3.46 -15.03
C HIS A 41 -0.55 4.63 -14.35
N HIS A 42 0.31 4.36 -13.36
CA HIS A 42 0.91 5.42 -12.53
C HIS A 42 2.43 5.47 -12.61
N ARG A 43 3.09 4.31 -12.62
CA ARG A 43 4.56 4.20 -12.52
C ARG A 43 5.18 3.41 -13.67
N GLY A 44 4.45 3.27 -14.77
CA GLY A 44 4.89 2.62 -16.00
C GLY A 44 3.83 2.73 -17.09
N THR A 45 3.99 1.96 -18.15
CA THR A 45 3.06 1.87 -19.29
C THR A 45 2.75 0.42 -19.60
N GLU A 46 1.86 0.14 -20.55
CA GLU A 46 1.61 -1.23 -21.02
C GLU A 46 2.85 -1.86 -21.65
N ALA A 47 3.63 -1.09 -22.42
CA ALA A 47 4.86 -1.56 -23.08
C ALA A 47 6.00 -1.75 -22.07
N GLU A 48 6.10 -0.87 -21.08
CA GLU A 48 7.14 -0.91 -20.04
C GLU A 48 6.50 -0.77 -18.66
N PRO A 49 6.02 -1.89 -18.08
CA PRO A 49 5.36 -1.86 -16.78
C PRO A 49 6.32 -1.46 -15.67
N GLY A 50 5.87 -0.54 -14.81
CA GLY A 50 6.57 -0.17 -13.60
C GLY A 50 6.48 -1.25 -12.54
N LEU A 51 7.38 -1.19 -11.56
CA LEU A 51 7.33 -2.04 -10.38
C LEU A 51 7.02 -1.16 -9.16
N VAL A 52 5.99 -1.50 -8.40
CA VAL A 52 5.53 -0.73 -7.24
C VAL A 52 5.46 -1.60 -5.99
N LEU A 53 5.49 -0.92 -4.84
CA LEU A 53 5.33 -1.55 -3.53
C LEU A 53 3.94 -2.14 -3.37
N ALA A 54 3.89 -3.41 -2.96
CA ALA A 54 2.70 -4.08 -2.49
C ALA A 54 3.02 -4.90 -1.23
N LEU A 55 2.01 -5.59 -0.71
CA LEU A 55 2.15 -6.52 0.41
C LEU A 55 2.28 -7.93 -0.16
N ASP A 56 3.42 -8.55 0.10
CA ASP A 56 3.66 -9.95 -0.19
C ASP A 56 3.43 -10.76 1.08
N ALA A 57 2.72 -11.88 0.97
CA ALA A 57 2.48 -12.76 2.11
C ALA A 57 3.83 -13.35 2.55
N HIS A 58 4.17 -13.16 3.82
CA HIS A 58 5.43 -13.62 4.37
C HIS A 58 5.19 -14.04 5.82
N GLU A 59 5.15 -15.36 6.02
CA GLU A 59 5.34 -15.92 7.35
C GLU A 59 6.80 -15.68 7.72
N GLY A 60 7.03 -14.90 8.77
CA GLY A 60 8.33 -14.31 9.12
C GLY A 60 9.48 -15.28 9.11
#